data_AF-A0A2V3XVM7-F1
#
_entry.id   AF-A0A2V3XVM7-F1
#
_cell.length_a   1.000
_cell.length_b   1.000
_cell.length_c   1.000
_cell.angle_alpha   90.00
_cell.angle_beta   90.00
_cell.angle_gamma   90.00
#
_symmetry.space_group_name_H-M   'P 1'
#
loop_
_entity.id
_entity.type
_entity.pdbx_description
1 polymer ?
#
loop_
_entity_poly.entity_id
_entity_poly.type
_entity_poly.pdbx_seq_one_letter_code
_entity_poly.pdbx_strand_id
1 'polypeptide(L)'
;MRGSDEVENKTFAIRSQASAEDIIKIRKRLSLTQQRLADFMNVSKKTVEYWERKKKPITGPVVTLLKILEENPALMEYYTIPERCFPLRLWYMYHDEICSVIDVDEKNRRIKLYNFTDSYLKRAFGRNSEPNYQDYEEFIESRCFPKDRDKMKLILDDLGIPFYEPMLIIEKTEGKMAEDDFWIRIER
;
A
#
# COMPACT_ATOMS: atom_id res chain seq x y z
N MET A 1 3.18 -48.67 5.74
CA MET A 1 1.75 -48.30 5.64
C MET A 1 1.43 -47.25 6.70
N ARG A 2 1.80 -45.97 6.49
CA ARG A 2 1.46 -44.84 7.37
C ARG A 2 1.15 -43.55 6.57
N GLY A 3 0.76 -43.72 5.29
CA GLY A 3 0.59 -42.60 4.36
C GLY A 3 -0.82 -42.48 3.78
N SER A 4 -1.70 -43.45 4.01
CA SER A 4 -3.08 -43.47 3.51
C SER A 4 -4.02 -42.65 4.40
N ASP A 5 -3.89 -42.79 5.72
CA ASP A 5 -4.92 -42.34 6.67
C ASP A 5 -4.83 -40.82 6.96
N GLU A 6 -3.69 -40.17 6.66
CA GLU A 6 -3.52 -38.70 6.79
C GLU A 6 -4.10 -37.91 5.61
N VAL A 7 -4.41 -38.57 4.49
CA VAL A 7 -4.94 -37.91 3.28
C VAL A 7 -6.47 -37.81 3.32
N GLU A 8 -7.14 -38.78 3.96
CA GLU A 8 -8.60 -38.93 3.93
C GLU A 8 -9.39 -37.79 4.61
N ASN A 9 -8.74 -36.88 5.34
CA ASN A 9 -9.39 -35.76 6.04
C ASN A 9 -8.84 -34.36 5.69
N LYS A 10 -8.12 -34.20 4.56
CA LYS A 10 -7.62 -32.88 4.15
C LYS A 10 -8.60 -32.11 3.26
N THR A 11 -9.13 -30.99 3.77
CA THR A 11 -9.95 -30.03 3.00
C THR A 11 -9.13 -29.21 2.00
N PHE A 12 -7.86 -28.91 2.30
CA PHE A 12 -6.98 -28.10 1.46
C PHE A 12 -5.66 -28.82 1.17
N ALA A 13 -5.22 -28.78 -0.09
CA ALA A 13 -3.98 -29.40 -0.56
C ALA A 13 -2.73 -28.55 -0.24
N ILE A 14 -2.62 -28.08 1.00
CA ILE A 14 -1.50 -27.27 1.50
C ILE A 14 -0.72 -28.09 2.54
N ARG A 15 0.60 -27.94 2.57
CA ARG A 15 1.44 -28.56 3.61
C ARG A 15 1.05 -27.98 4.97
N SER A 16 1.06 -28.79 6.03
CA SER A 16 0.80 -28.32 7.40
C SER A 16 2.01 -27.67 8.07
N GLN A 17 3.20 -27.87 7.48
CA GLN A 17 4.48 -27.39 7.99
C GLN A 17 5.46 -27.09 6.86
N ALA A 18 6.45 -26.24 7.14
CA ALA A 18 7.58 -25.92 6.26
C ALA A 18 8.90 -26.15 7.01
N SER A 19 9.92 -26.68 6.34
CA SER A 19 11.27 -26.78 6.93
C SER A 19 12.05 -25.47 6.78
N ALA A 20 13.19 -25.36 7.46
CA ALA A 20 14.12 -24.26 7.27
C ALA A 20 14.63 -24.20 5.81
N GLU A 21 14.90 -25.36 5.22
CA GLU A 21 15.35 -25.48 3.83
C GLU A 21 14.27 -25.04 2.83
N ASP A 22 12.99 -25.35 3.09
CA ASP A 22 11.88 -24.87 2.27
C ASP A 22 11.85 -23.34 2.23
N ILE A 23 11.95 -22.68 3.39
CA ILE A 23 11.92 -21.21 3.51
C ILE A 23 13.10 -20.59 2.78
N ILE A 24 14.32 -21.11 3.00
CA ILE A 24 15.53 -20.65 2.32
C ILE A 24 15.37 -20.78 0.80
N LYS A 25 14.84 -21.93 0.33
CA LYS A 25 14.64 -22.20 -1.10
C LYS A 25 13.65 -21.22 -1.72
N ILE A 26 12.49 -21.02 -1.09
CA ILE A 26 11.47 -20.08 -1.55
C ILE A 26 12.05 -18.66 -1.60
N ARG A 27 12.67 -18.21 -0.51
CA ARG A 27 13.26 -16.86 -0.42
C ARG A 27 14.32 -16.62 -1.49
N LYS A 28 15.23 -17.57 -1.71
CA LYS A 28 16.29 -17.47 -2.73
C LYS A 28 15.73 -17.52 -4.14
N ARG A 29 14.72 -18.35 -4.42
CA ARG A 29 14.07 -18.41 -5.74
C ARG A 29 13.40 -17.08 -6.09
N LEU A 30 12.86 -16.39 -5.08
CA LEU A 30 12.25 -15.06 -5.22
C LEU A 30 13.28 -13.92 -5.14
N SER A 31 14.57 -14.22 -5.07
CA SER A 31 15.66 -13.22 -4.96
C SER A 31 15.52 -12.28 -3.77
N LEU A 32 14.98 -12.76 -2.65
CA LEU A 32 14.71 -11.92 -1.48
C LEU A 32 15.81 -11.99 -0.42
N THR A 33 16.06 -10.86 0.21
CA THR A 33 16.79 -10.81 1.47
C THR A 33 15.90 -11.31 2.60
N GLN A 34 16.50 -11.73 3.72
CA GLN A 34 15.74 -12.09 4.92
C GLN A 34 14.90 -10.91 5.43
N GLN A 35 15.43 -9.68 5.31
CA GLN A 35 14.71 -8.47 5.68
C GLN A 35 13.48 -8.27 4.81
N ARG A 36 13.63 -8.34 3.48
CA ARG A 36 12.50 -8.12 2.56
C ARG A 36 11.38 -9.14 2.70
N LEU A 37 11.73 -10.40 2.98
CA LEU A 37 10.74 -11.43 3.31
C LEU A 37 10.03 -11.12 4.64
N ALA A 38 10.78 -10.66 5.64
CA ALA A 38 10.24 -10.31 6.95
C ALA A 38 9.25 -9.14 6.85
N ASP A 39 9.61 -8.10 6.11
CA ASP A 39 8.78 -6.91 5.88
C ASP A 39 7.47 -7.31 5.20
N PHE A 40 7.53 -8.10 4.12
CA PHE A 40 6.33 -8.56 3.41
C PHE A 40 5.42 -9.42 4.30
N MET A 41 6.01 -10.25 5.16
CA MET A 41 5.26 -11.11 6.09
C MET A 41 4.83 -10.40 7.37
N ASN A 42 5.14 -9.12 7.55
CA ASN A 42 4.89 -8.34 8.76
C ASN A 42 5.46 -9.02 10.03
N VAL A 43 6.69 -9.54 9.95
CA VAL A 43 7.42 -10.13 11.08
C VAL A 43 8.80 -9.49 11.22
N SER A 44 9.44 -9.68 12.37
CA SER A 44 10.83 -9.23 12.55
C SER A 44 11.80 -10.02 11.68
N LYS A 45 12.89 -9.41 11.23
CA LYS A 45 14.01 -10.13 10.58
C LYS A 45 14.51 -11.30 11.40
N LYS A 46 14.59 -11.13 12.74
CA LYS A 46 15.00 -12.19 13.68
C LYS A 46 14.07 -13.41 13.60
N THR A 47 12.79 -13.21 13.33
CA THR A 47 11.81 -14.29 13.14
C THR A 47 12.16 -15.12 11.91
N VAL A 48 12.47 -14.48 10.78
CA VAL A 48 12.90 -15.16 9.55
C VAL A 48 14.25 -15.86 9.76
N GLU A 49 15.23 -15.19 10.36
CA GLU A 49 16.54 -15.79 10.71
C GLU A 49 16.37 -17.02 11.61
N TYR A 50 15.43 -16.96 12.56
CA TYR A 50 15.07 -18.08 13.41
C TYR A 50 14.45 -19.23 12.61
N TRP A 51 13.49 -18.95 11.74
CA TRP A 51 12.87 -19.95 10.86
C TRP A 51 13.91 -20.68 10.00
N GLU A 52 14.86 -19.96 9.41
CA GLU A 52 15.90 -20.52 8.54
C GLU A 52 17.00 -21.31 9.28
N ARG A 53 17.07 -21.23 10.61
CA ARG A 53 18.04 -21.98 11.43
C ARG A 53 17.41 -23.11 12.23
N LYS A 54 16.11 -23.06 12.48
CA LYS A 54 15.41 -23.99 13.36
C LYS A 54 15.37 -25.39 12.74
N LYS A 55 15.79 -26.40 13.51
CA LYS A 55 15.73 -27.82 13.08
C LYS A 55 14.32 -28.40 13.07
N LYS A 56 13.44 -27.88 13.92
CA LYS A 56 12.04 -28.31 13.97
C LYS A 56 11.22 -27.55 12.91
N PRO A 57 10.25 -28.20 12.25
CA PRO A 57 9.39 -27.55 11.26
C PRO A 57 8.66 -26.31 11.80
N ILE A 58 8.38 -25.39 10.90
CA ILE A 58 7.56 -24.19 11.12
C ILE A 58 6.12 -24.52 10.77
N THR A 59 5.18 -24.14 11.62
CA THR A 59 3.73 -24.38 11.46
C THR A 59 2.97 -23.06 11.51
N GLY A 60 1.69 -23.10 11.14
CA GLY A 60 0.78 -21.94 11.22
C GLY A 60 0.62 -21.20 9.89
N PRO A 61 0.01 -19.99 9.90
CA PRO A 61 -0.36 -19.26 8.68
C PRO A 61 0.79 -18.99 7.71
N VAL A 62 2.02 -18.86 8.24
CA VAL A 62 3.23 -18.68 7.42
C VAL A 62 3.42 -19.77 6.37
N VAL A 63 3.01 -21.02 6.67
CA VAL A 63 3.13 -22.13 5.71
C VAL A 63 2.25 -21.88 4.49
N THR A 64 1.02 -21.40 4.71
CA THR A 64 0.10 -21.00 3.64
C THR A 64 0.60 -19.76 2.90
N LEU A 65 1.09 -18.75 3.62
CA LEU A 65 1.63 -17.52 2.99
C LEU A 65 2.84 -17.81 2.10
N LEU A 66 3.75 -18.71 2.54
CA LEU A 66 4.87 -19.17 1.74
C LEU A 66 4.42 -19.87 0.46
N LYS A 67 3.35 -20.67 0.53
CA LYS A 67 2.76 -21.34 -0.63
C LYS A 67 2.15 -20.34 -1.62
N ILE A 68 1.34 -19.40 -1.12
CA ILE A 68 0.75 -18.33 -1.95
C ILE A 68 1.84 -17.52 -2.63
N LEU A 69 2.88 -17.14 -1.89
CA LEU A 69 3.99 -16.35 -2.43
C LEU A 69 4.85 -17.13 -3.43
N GLU A 70 5.02 -18.44 -3.23
CA GLU A 70 5.66 -19.33 -4.19
C GLU A 70 4.88 -19.44 -5.51
N GLU A 71 3.56 -19.46 -5.46
CA GLU A 71 2.68 -19.61 -6.63
C GLU A 71 2.36 -18.29 -7.33
N ASN A 72 2.36 -17.18 -6.58
CA ASN A 72 2.12 -15.85 -7.11
C ASN A 72 3.22 -14.85 -6.66
N PRO A 73 4.44 -14.96 -7.21
CA PRO A 73 5.54 -14.04 -6.92
C PRO A 73 5.21 -12.57 -7.19
N ALA A 74 4.34 -12.30 -8.18
CA ALA A 74 3.97 -10.96 -8.60
C ALA A 74 3.21 -10.16 -7.51
N LEU A 75 2.63 -10.84 -6.50
CA LEU A 75 2.02 -10.16 -5.35
C LEU A 75 3.00 -9.21 -4.65
N MET A 76 4.27 -9.59 -4.56
CA MET A 76 5.28 -8.73 -3.96
C MET A 76 5.48 -7.45 -4.75
N GLU A 77 5.50 -7.54 -6.08
CA GLU A 77 5.66 -6.38 -6.95
C GLU A 77 4.44 -5.47 -6.86
N TYR A 78 3.23 -6.06 -6.84
CA TYR A 78 1.98 -5.33 -6.68
C TYR A 78 1.94 -4.48 -5.41
N TYR A 79 2.40 -5.03 -4.28
CA TYR A 79 2.44 -4.29 -3.00
C TYR A 79 3.76 -3.53 -2.76
N THR A 80 4.73 -3.60 -3.68
CA THR A 80 5.97 -2.85 -3.54
C THR A 80 5.69 -1.38 -3.83
N ILE A 81 5.89 -0.54 -2.84
CA ILE A 81 5.89 0.91 -3.03
C ILE A 81 7.14 1.28 -3.85
N PRO A 82 6.99 1.93 -5.02
CA PRO A 82 8.12 2.31 -5.86
C PRO A 82 8.89 3.49 -5.25
N GLU A 83 10.17 3.59 -5.62
CA GLU A 83 10.99 4.75 -5.27
C GLU A 83 10.36 6.04 -5.80
N ARG A 84 10.47 7.12 -5.00
CA ARG A 84 9.95 8.43 -5.36
C ARG A 84 10.69 8.98 -6.57
N CYS A 85 9.96 9.25 -7.65
CA CYS A 85 10.57 9.73 -8.90
C CYS A 85 10.37 11.23 -9.16
N PHE A 86 9.48 11.91 -8.44
CA PHE A 86 9.27 13.36 -8.52
C PHE A 86 9.38 14.04 -7.14
N PRO A 87 9.56 15.37 -7.06
CA PRO A 87 9.84 16.06 -5.80
C PRO A 87 8.72 15.94 -4.77
N LEU A 88 7.46 15.95 -5.21
CA LEU A 88 6.30 15.83 -4.34
C LEU A 88 5.73 14.41 -4.43
N ARG A 89 5.45 13.79 -3.28
CA ARG A 89 4.71 12.53 -3.18
C ARG A 89 3.50 12.71 -2.29
N LEU A 90 2.34 12.31 -2.79
CA LEU A 90 1.10 12.27 -2.05
C LEU A 90 0.70 10.83 -1.78
N TRP A 91 0.38 10.54 -0.53
CA TRP A 91 -0.16 9.25 -0.11
C TRP A 91 -1.65 9.44 0.14
N TYR A 92 -2.48 8.86 -0.71
CA TYR A 92 -3.92 8.83 -0.50
C TYR A 92 -4.29 7.61 0.33
N MET A 93 -4.81 7.87 1.52
CA MET A 93 -4.99 6.90 2.59
C MET A 93 -6.48 6.71 2.88
N TYR A 94 -6.85 5.49 3.26
CA TYR A 94 -8.16 5.18 3.85
C TYR A 94 -7.92 4.52 5.21
N HIS A 95 -8.25 5.21 6.30
CA HIS A 95 -7.73 4.87 7.63
C HIS A 95 -6.20 4.70 7.62
N ASP A 96 -5.69 3.48 7.86
CA ASP A 96 -4.27 3.11 7.84
C ASP A 96 -3.82 2.42 6.55
N GLU A 97 -4.73 2.19 5.60
CA GLU A 97 -4.43 1.57 4.30
C GLU A 97 -3.94 2.60 3.28
N ILE A 98 -2.87 2.27 2.55
CA ILE A 98 -2.42 3.04 1.39
C ILE A 98 -3.30 2.63 0.20
N CYS A 99 -4.07 3.56 -0.34
CA CYS A 99 -4.91 3.30 -1.52
C CYS A 99 -4.18 3.65 -2.82
N SER A 100 -3.58 4.84 -2.86
CA SER A 100 -2.85 5.35 -4.02
C SER A 100 -1.64 6.17 -3.58
N VAL A 101 -0.57 6.11 -4.37
CA VAL A 101 0.60 7.00 -4.26
C VAL A 101 0.71 7.79 -5.56
N ILE A 102 0.86 9.11 -5.43
CA ILE A 102 0.94 10.03 -6.55
C ILE A 102 2.25 10.80 -6.44
N ASP A 103 3.18 10.54 -7.35
CA ASP A 103 4.37 11.36 -7.51
C ASP A 103 4.02 12.53 -8.44
N VAL A 104 4.42 13.75 -8.08
CA VAL A 104 4.05 14.99 -8.78
C VAL A 104 5.28 15.85 -9.06
N ASP A 105 5.41 16.28 -10.31
CA ASP A 105 6.35 17.31 -10.77
C ASP A 105 5.54 18.51 -11.25
N GLU A 106 5.35 19.46 -10.34
CA GLU A 106 4.54 20.66 -10.58
C GLU A 106 5.16 21.56 -11.66
N LYS A 107 6.49 21.62 -11.72
CA LYS A 107 7.22 22.47 -12.67
C LYS A 107 6.99 22.01 -14.11
N ASN A 108 7.06 20.70 -14.36
CA ASN A 108 6.87 20.14 -15.69
C ASN A 108 5.43 19.68 -15.94
N ARG A 109 4.51 19.88 -14.99
CA ARG A 109 3.12 19.42 -15.02
C ARG A 109 3.00 17.93 -15.35
N ARG A 110 3.67 17.08 -14.58
CA ARG A 110 3.64 15.61 -14.74
C ARG A 110 3.29 14.91 -13.44
N ILE A 111 2.64 13.77 -13.55
CA ILE A 111 2.36 12.89 -12.42
C ILE A 111 2.70 11.44 -12.75
N LYS A 112 2.88 10.61 -11.71
CA LYS A 112 2.82 9.15 -11.80
C LYS A 112 1.92 8.62 -10.70
N LEU A 113 1.00 7.74 -11.07
CA LEU A 113 0.06 7.09 -10.17
C LEU A 113 0.47 5.63 -9.92
N TYR A 114 0.39 5.21 -8.66
CA TYR A 114 0.49 3.83 -8.24
C TYR A 114 -0.70 3.49 -7.35
N ASN A 115 -1.48 2.45 -7.69
CA ASN A 115 -2.65 2.02 -6.91
C ASN A 115 -2.37 0.70 -6.20
N PHE A 116 -2.77 0.60 -4.93
CA PHE A 116 -2.56 -0.58 -4.07
C PHE A 116 -3.88 -1.24 -3.64
N THR A 117 -4.96 -0.91 -4.33
CA THR A 117 -6.29 -1.47 -4.10
C THR A 117 -7.02 -1.70 -5.42
N ASP A 118 -7.82 -2.76 -5.49
CA ASP A 118 -8.68 -3.05 -6.63
C ASP A 118 -10.04 -2.33 -6.57
N SER A 119 -10.38 -1.75 -5.41
CA SER A 119 -11.61 -0.98 -5.25
C SER A 119 -11.48 0.39 -5.92
N TYR A 120 -12.23 0.61 -7.00
CA TYR A 120 -12.30 1.93 -7.65
C TYR A 120 -12.79 3.03 -6.70
N LEU A 121 -13.62 2.72 -5.71
CA LEU A 121 -14.10 3.71 -4.73
C LEU A 121 -12.99 4.21 -3.80
N LYS A 122 -11.92 3.42 -3.63
CA LYS A 122 -10.79 3.78 -2.76
C LYS A 122 -9.63 4.44 -3.51
N ARG A 123 -9.57 4.34 -4.85
CA ARG A 123 -8.48 4.93 -5.65
C ARG A 123 -8.65 6.44 -5.77
N ALA A 124 -7.54 7.18 -5.76
CA ALA A 124 -7.55 8.64 -5.90
C ALA A 124 -8.29 9.12 -7.17
N PHE A 125 -8.11 8.42 -8.29
CA PHE A 125 -8.69 8.78 -9.59
C PHE A 125 -9.80 7.81 -10.05
N GLY A 126 -10.39 7.06 -9.12
CA GLY A 126 -11.47 6.13 -9.42
C GLY A 126 -11.07 5.06 -10.45
N ARG A 127 -11.75 5.07 -11.61
CA ARG A 127 -11.47 4.15 -12.74
C ARG A 127 -10.32 4.61 -13.63
N ASN A 128 -9.89 5.86 -13.55
CA ASN A 128 -8.81 6.38 -14.38
C ASN A 128 -7.47 5.87 -13.86
N SER A 129 -6.82 4.97 -14.62
CA SER A 129 -5.52 4.39 -14.27
C SER A 129 -4.33 5.16 -14.81
N GLU A 130 -4.54 6.09 -15.73
CA GLU A 130 -3.50 6.90 -16.37
C GLU A 130 -3.87 8.39 -16.32
N PRO A 131 -4.05 8.96 -15.11
CA PRO A 131 -4.39 10.36 -14.98
C PRO A 131 -3.27 11.25 -15.52
N ASN A 132 -3.66 12.38 -16.08
CA ASN A 132 -2.77 13.46 -16.45
C ASN A 132 -2.72 14.53 -15.34
N TYR A 133 -1.97 15.61 -15.56
CA TYR A 133 -1.82 16.65 -14.55
C TYR A 133 -3.11 17.44 -14.25
N GLN A 134 -4.00 17.58 -15.23
CA GLN A 134 -5.31 18.22 -15.03
C GLN A 134 -6.19 17.37 -14.10
N ASP A 135 -6.20 16.04 -14.29
CA ASP A 135 -6.91 15.12 -13.39
C ASP A 135 -6.39 15.27 -11.95
N TYR A 136 -5.07 15.46 -11.77
CA TYR A 136 -4.45 15.74 -10.48
C TYR A 136 -4.94 17.05 -9.86
N GLU A 137 -4.97 18.15 -10.61
CA GLU A 137 -5.46 19.44 -10.11
C GLU A 137 -6.92 19.33 -9.66
N GLU A 138 -7.76 18.62 -10.42
CA GLU A 138 -9.16 18.35 -10.07
C GLU A 138 -9.29 17.47 -8.82
N PHE A 139 -8.43 16.45 -8.69
CA PHE A 139 -8.40 15.59 -7.50
C PHE A 139 -8.04 16.39 -6.23
N ILE A 140 -7.00 17.21 -6.27
CA ILE A 140 -6.59 18.05 -5.12
C ILE A 140 -7.70 19.03 -4.76
N GLU A 141 -8.33 19.67 -5.75
CA GLU A 141 -9.47 20.54 -5.50
C GLU A 141 -10.67 19.79 -4.89
N SER A 142 -10.93 18.55 -5.32
CA SER A 142 -12.02 17.72 -4.77
C SER A 142 -11.83 17.35 -3.29
N ARG A 143 -10.59 17.45 -2.79
CA ARG A 143 -10.25 17.23 -1.37
C ARG A 143 -10.26 18.51 -0.53
N CYS A 144 -10.81 19.58 -1.09
CA CYS A 144 -11.01 20.87 -0.42
C CYS A 144 -12.50 21.18 -0.27
N PHE A 145 -12.84 22.17 0.56
CA PHE A 145 -14.21 22.69 0.60
C PHE A 145 -14.53 23.47 -0.68
N PRO A 146 -15.78 23.51 -1.17
CA PRO A 146 -16.11 24.17 -2.44
C PRO A 146 -15.72 25.65 -2.50
N LYS A 147 -15.20 26.11 -3.65
CA LYS A 147 -14.79 27.52 -3.88
C LYS A 147 -15.94 28.53 -3.76
N ASP A 148 -17.16 28.11 -4.05
CA ASP A 148 -18.39 28.90 -3.99
C ASP A 148 -19.09 28.81 -2.62
N ARG A 149 -18.48 28.14 -1.63
CA ARG A 149 -19.04 28.00 -0.28
C ARG A 149 -19.23 29.36 0.39
N ASP A 150 -20.42 29.56 0.96
CA ASP A 150 -20.69 30.75 1.78
C ASP A 150 -19.66 30.88 2.91
N LYS A 151 -19.25 32.12 3.20
CA LYS A 151 -18.23 32.46 4.21
C LYS A 151 -16.84 31.86 3.96
N MET A 152 -16.47 31.55 2.71
CA MET A 152 -15.12 31.08 2.34
C MET A 152 -13.98 31.87 3.00
N LYS A 153 -14.06 33.20 3.04
CA LYS A 153 -13.01 34.05 3.65
C LYS A 153 -12.77 33.72 5.12
N LEU A 154 -13.84 33.49 5.90
CA LEU A 154 -13.72 33.12 7.31
C LEU A 154 -13.05 31.76 7.48
N ILE A 155 -13.36 30.79 6.62
CA ILE A 155 -12.72 29.47 6.64
C ILE A 155 -11.22 29.59 6.33
N LEU A 156 -10.85 30.38 5.31
CA LEU A 156 -9.45 30.61 4.97
C LEU A 156 -8.70 31.32 6.09
N ASP A 157 -9.33 32.31 6.74
CA ASP A 157 -8.77 33.01 7.89
C ASP A 157 -8.55 32.05 9.08
N ASP A 158 -9.52 31.18 9.38
CA ASP A 158 -9.41 30.15 10.44
C ASP A 158 -8.29 29.14 10.15
N LEU A 159 -8.05 28.80 8.88
CA LEU A 159 -6.94 27.95 8.45
C LEU A 159 -5.60 28.70 8.38
N GLY A 160 -5.61 30.04 8.48
CA GLY A 160 -4.44 30.90 8.31
C GLY A 160 -3.89 30.92 6.89
N ILE A 161 -4.76 30.82 5.88
CA ILE A 161 -4.39 30.77 4.46
C ILE A 161 -4.85 32.07 3.76
N PRO A 162 -3.99 32.75 2.99
CA PRO A 162 -4.29 34.09 2.45
C PRO A 162 -5.29 34.10 1.28
N PHE A 163 -5.42 33.00 0.55
CA PHE A 163 -6.33 32.84 -0.58
C PHE A 163 -6.62 31.36 -0.81
N TYR A 164 -7.63 31.05 -1.63
CA TYR A 164 -7.97 29.68 -1.94
C TYR A 164 -6.87 29.04 -2.80
N GLU A 165 -6.02 28.22 -2.18
CA GLU A 165 -4.98 27.43 -2.81
C GLU A 165 -5.11 25.98 -2.30
N PRO A 166 -5.48 25.01 -3.17
CA PRO A 166 -5.78 23.65 -2.74
C PRO A 166 -4.65 22.94 -1.98
N MET A 167 -3.39 23.12 -2.36
CA MET A 167 -2.29 22.46 -1.67
C MET A 167 -2.09 23.00 -0.24
N LEU A 168 -2.20 24.32 -0.03
CA LEU A 168 -2.18 24.94 1.30
C LEU A 168 -3.37 24.46 2.16
N ILE A 169 -4.55 24.29 1.56
CA ILE A 169 -5.72 23.77 2.28
C ILE A 169 -5.46 22.32 2.70
N ILE A 170 -4.95 21.47 1.82
CA ILE A 170 -4.62 20.07 2.15
C ILE A 170 -3.51 20.01 3.20
N GLU A 171 -2.50 20.89 3.16
CA GLU A 171 -1.47 20.94 4.21
C GLU A 171 -2.06 21.22 5.60
N LYS A 172 -3.14 21.99 5.69
CA LYS A 172 -3.81 22.30 6.97
C LYS A 172 -4.83 21.26 7.40
N THR A 173 -5.48 20.60 6.44
CA THR A 173 -6.65 19.74 6.69
C THR A 173 -6.38 18.26 6.45
N GLU A 174 -5.21 17.92 5.91
CA GLU A 174 -4.86 16.61 5.36
C GLU A 174 -5.84 16.15 4.27
N GLY A 175 -6.58 17.08 3.65
CA GLY A 175 -7.62 16.76 2.67
C GLY A 175 -8.74 15.88 3.22
N LYS A 176 -9.00 15.94 4.54
CA LYS A 176 -10.09 15.22 5.20
C LYS A 176 -11.44 15.87 4.93
N MET A 177 -12.44 15.05 4.61
CA MET A 177 -13.80 15.49 4.34
C MET A 177 -14.75 14.93 5.40
N ALA A 178 -15.85 15.63 5.71
CA ALA A 178 -16.75 15.22 6.79
C ALA A 178 -17.51 13.90 6.52
N GLU A 179 -17.60 13.50 5.25
CA GLU A 179 -18.42 12.38 4.79
C GLU A 179 -17.59 11.13 4.44
N ASP A 180 -16.27 11.17 4.63
CA ASP A 180 -15.40 10.02 4.37
C ASP A 180 -14.19 9.92 5.31
N ASP A 181 -13.55 8.74 5.29
CA ASP A 181 -12.36 8.43 6.09
C ASP A 181 -11.05 8.56 5.29
N PHE A 182 -11.09 9.28 4.17
CA PHE A 182 -9.90 9.48 3.33
C PHE A 182 -9.09 10.69 3.76
N TRP A 183 -7.78 10.58 3.61
CA TRP A 183 -6.86 11.67 3.90
C TRP A 183 -5.59 11.57 3.04
N ILE A 184 -4.84 12.67 2.96
CA ILE A 184 -3.62 12.80 2.17
C ILE A 184 -2.45 13.11 3.09
N ARG A 185 -1.41 12.27 3.02
CA ARG A 185 -0.09 12.60 3.58
C ARG A 185 0.79 13.18 2.49
N ILE A 186 1.41 14.32 2.77
CA ILE A 186 2.36 14.98 1.87
C ILE A 186 3.80 14.60 2.26
N GLU A 187 4.63 14.29 1.26
CA GLU A 187 6.06 14.03 1.40
C GLU A 187 6.82 14.88 0.37
N ARG A 188 7.77 15.68 0.82
CA ARG A 188 8.64 16.57 0.01
C ARG A 188 10.09 16.13 0.06
#